data_AF-A0A3R9A414-F1
#
_entry.id   AF-A0A3R9A414-F1
#
_cell.length_a   1.000
_cell.length_b   1.000
_cell.length_c   1.000
_cell.angle_alpha   90.00
_cell.angle_beta   90.00
_cell.angle_gamma   90.00
#
_symmetry.space_group_name_H-M   'P 1'
#
loop_
_entity.id
_entity.type
_entity.pdbx_description
1 polymer ?
#
loop_
_entity_poly.entity_id
_entity_poly.type
_entity_poly.pdbx_seq_one_letter_code
_entity_poly.pdbx_strand_id
1 'polypeptide(L)'
;MAIPIPARKWCIRLFKTIGFLLISLMVGRTLEPAEFYLNHDVASSICDFIYGDVNAETLYDTYTYIDVLTVFTLATVIYQLTMLLINKIRK
;
A
#
# COMPACT_ATOMS: atom_id res chain seq x y z
N MET A 1 25.25 22.21 19.15
CA MET A 1 25.36 20.74 19.35
C MET A 1 25.27 20.08 17.99
N ALA A 2 26.38 19.54 17.46
CA ALA A 2 26.39 18.91 16.15
C ALA A 2 25.72 17.53 16.25
N ILE A 3 24.58 17.34 15.57
CA ILE A 3 23.91 16.04 15.50
C ILE A 3 24.88 15.07 14.80
N PRO A 4 25.21 13.91 15.40
CA PRO A 4 26.12 12.97 14.76
C PRO A 4 25.55 12.57 13.39
N ILE A 5 26.39 12.66 12.36
CA ILE A 5 26.09 12.34 10.96
C ILE A 5 25.29 11.02 10.80
N PRO A 6 25.56 9.93 11.54
CA PRO A 6 24.71 8.73 11.51
C PRO A 6 23.27 8.98 12.00
N ALA A 7 23.06 9.71 13.10
CA ALA A 7 21.74 9.98 13.64
C ALA A 7 20.87 10.79 12.66
N ARG A 8 21.47 11.73 11.92
CA ARG A 8 20.77 12.47 10.86
C ARG A 8 20.28 11.55 9.74
N LYS A 9 21.09 10.58 9.31
CA LYS A 9 20.69 9.61 8.27
C LYS A 9 19.54 8.72 8.74
N TRP A 10 19.59 8.22 9.98
CA TRP A 10 18.52 7.42 10.56
C TRP A 10 17.21 8.20 10.69
N CYS A 11 17.28 9.46 11.12
CA CYS A 11 16.11 10.34 11.22
C CYS A 11 15.43 10.54 9.86
N ILE A 12 16.19 10.77 8.79
CA ILE A 12 15.65 10.91 7.43
C ILE A 12 15.00 9.61 6.94
N ARG A 13 15.59 8.45 7.26
CA ARG A 13 15.01 7.14 6.90
C ARG A 13 13.70 6.91 7.64
N LEU A 14 13.66 7.17 8.94
CA LEU A 14 12.44 7.07 9.75
C LEU A 14 11.34 8.00 9.22
N PHE A 15 11.67 9.25 8.92
CA PHE A 15 10.70 10.19 8.36
C PHE A 15 10.11 9.71 7.02
N LYS A 16 10.94 9.11 6.16
CA LYS A 16 10.47 8.52 4.90
C LYS A 16 9.52 7.35 5.13
N THR A 17 9.86 6.44 6.06
CA THR A 17 9.01 5.30 6.41
C THR A 17 7.68 5.76 7.01
N ILE A 18 7.70 6.73 7.92
CA ILE A 18 6.49 7.32 8.51
C ILE A 18 5.64 7.98 7.42
N GLY A 19 6.24 8.73 6.50
CA GLY A 19 5.53 9.34 5.38
C GLY A 19 4.84 8.31 4.48
N PHE A 20 5.51 7.19 4.19
CA PHE A 20 4.92 6.09 3.43
C PHE A 20 3.75 5.43 4.19
N LEU A 21 3.92 5.16 5.49
CA LEU A 21 2.86 4.59 6.33
C LEU A 21 1.63 5.49 6.40
N LEU A 22 1.83 6.81 6.53
CA LEU A 22 0.72 7.78 6.53
C LEU A 22 -0.04 7.78 5.20
N ILE A 23 0.67 7.74 4.06
CA ILE A 23 0.03 7.64 2.74
C ILE A 23 -0.74 6.33 2.63
N SER A 24 -0.15 5.21 3.04
CA SER A 24 -0.82 3.91 3.02
C SER A 24 -2.10 3.90 3.86
N LEU A 25 -2.08 4.53 5.03
CA LEU A 25 -3.26 4.63 5.89
C LEU A 25 -4.34 5.54 5.27
N MET A 26 -3.95 6.64 4.63
CA MET A 26 -4.90 7.50 3.92
C MET A 26 -5.52 6.78 2.72
N VAL A 27 -4.72 6.09 1.92
CA VAL A 27 -5.19 5.31 0.76
C VAL A 27 -6.17 4.22 1.21
N GLY A 28 -5.83 3.44 2.23
CA GLY A 28 -6.73 2.42 2.78
C GLY A 28 -8.01 3.00 3.41
N ARG A 29 -7.99 4.24 3.90
CA ARG A 29 -9.21 4.93 4.37
C ARG A 29 -10.08 5.46 3.23
N THR A 30 -9.49 5.75 2.08
CA THR A 30 -10.21 6.27 0.91
C THR A 30 -10.72 5.19 -0.03
N LEU A 31 -10.10 4.00 -0.01
CA LEU A 31 -10.60 2.86 -0.78
C LEU A 31 -11.85 2.30 -0.09
N GLU A 32 -12.92 2.16 -0.87
CA GLU A 32 -14.07 1.34 -0.50
C GLU A 32 -13.67 -0.14 -0.43
N PRO A 33 -14.47 -1.00 0.22
CA PRO A 33 -14.19 -2.43 0.31
C PRO A 33 -13.89 -3.05 -1.06
N ALA A 34 -12.96 -4.02 -1.09
CA ALA A 34 -12.55 -4.69 -2.33
C ALA A 34 -13.70 -5.30 -3.14
N GLU A 35 -14.80 -5.65 -2.48
CA GLU A 35 -16.03 -6.13 -3.11
C GLU A 35 -16.64 -5.14 -4.12
N PHE A 36 -16.34 -3.84 -4.01
CA PHE A 36 -16.93 -2.82 -4.86
C PHE A 36 -16.15 -2.56 -6.15
N TYR A 37 -14.83 -2.77 -6.14
CA TYR A 37 -13.96 -2.50 -7.30
C TYR A 37 -13.36 -3.76 -7.93
N LEU A 38 -13.40 -4.90 -7.23
CA LEU A 38 -12.90 -6.17 -7.74
C LEU A 38 -14.07 -7.04 -8.20
N ASN A 39 -14.03 -7.48 -9.46
CA ASN A 39 -15.05 -8.37 -10.00
C ASN A 39 -14.99 -9.73 -9.29
N HIS A 40 -16.16 -10.22 -8.86
CA HIS A 40 -16.30 -11.49 -8.18
C HIS A 40 -15.72 -12.67 -8.96
N ASP A 41 -15.88 -12.70 -10.28
CA ASP A 41 -15.31 -13.76 -11.12
C ASP A 41 -13.78 -13.79 -11.06
N VAL A 42 -13.15 -12.61 -10.98
CA VAL A 42 -11.70 -12.48 -10.88
C VAL A 42 -11.23 -12.90 -9.49
N ALA A 43 -11.94 -12.45 -8.44
CA ALA A 43 -11.66 -12.85 -7.07
C ALA A 43 -11.77 -14.37 -6.88
N SER A 44 -12.82 -14.98 -7.43
CA SER A 44 -13.07 -16.42 -7.40
C SER A 44 -11.98 -17.19 -8.13
N SER A 45 -11.57 -16.75 -9.32
CA SER A 45 -10.46 -17.38 -10.06
C SER A 45 -9.12 -17.29 -9.32
N ILE A 46 -8.84 -16.16 -8.66
CA ILE A 46 -7.63 -16.00 -7.84
C ILE A 46 -7.72 -16.89 -6.59
N CYS A 47 -8.89 -16.97 -5.97
CA CYS A 47 -9.13 -17.84 -4.82
C CYS A 47 -8.92 -19.31 -5.17
N ASP A 48 -9.48 -19.78 -6.29
CA ASP A 48 -9.29 -21.14 -6.81
C ASP A 48 -7.80 -21.40 -7.13
N PHE A 49 -7.10 -20.42 -7.69
CA PHE A 49 -5.66 -20.54 -7.97
C PHE A 49 -4.81 -20.67 -6.71
N ILE A 50 -5.13 -19.94 -5.63
CA ILE A 50 -4.34 -19.92 -4.38
C ILE A 50 -4.70 -21.10 -3.49
N TYR A 51 -5.99 -21.38 -3.33
CA TYR A 51 -6.52 -22.31 -2.33
C TYR A 51 -7.01 -23.63 -2.91
N GLY A 52 -7.33 -23.69 -4.21
CA GLY A 52 -7.91 -24.88 -4.87
C GLY A 52 -9.33 -25.22 -4.39
N ASP A 53 -9.93 -24.35 -3.57
CA ASP A 53 -11.30 -24.45 -3.09
C ASP A 53 -11.87 -23.05 -2.91
N VAL A 54 -12.97 -22.78 -3.60
CA VAL A 54 -13.69 -21.51 -3.52
C VAL A 54 -14.84 -21.68 -2.53
N ASN A 55 -14.58 -21.28 -1.30
CA ASN A 55 -15.58 -21.19 -0.25
C ASN A 55 -15.64 -19.77 0.31
N ALA A 56 -16.63 -19.48 1.16
CA ALA A 56 -16.85 -18.12 1.66
C ALA A 56 -15.67 -17.58 2.49
N GLU A 57 -14.94 -18.45 3.20
CA GLU A 57 -13.79 -18.08 4.03
C GLU A 57 -12.57 -17.76 3.15
N THR A 58 -12.22 -18.65 2.21
CA THR A 58 -11.09 -18.47 1.29
C THR A 58 -11.31 -17.29 0.34
N LEU A 59 -12.55 -17.06 -0.08
CA LEU A 59 -12.92 -15.91 -0.91
C LEU A 59 -12.77 -14.60 -0.13
N TYR A 60 -13.22 -14.55 1.13
CA TYR A 60 -13.07 -13.38 1.99
C TYR A 60 -11.59 -13.03 2.25
N ASP A 61 -10.76 -14.04 2.53
CA ASP A 61 -9.31 -13.88 2.67
C ASP A 61 -8.70 -13.34 1.38
N THR A 62 -9.13 -13.86 0.23
CA THR A 62 -8.66 -13.41 -1.09
C THR A 62 -8.98 -11.94 -1.33
N TYR A 63 -10.20 -11.48 -1.04
CA TYR A 63 -10.56 -10.05 -1.13
C TYR A 63 -9.69 -9.20 -0.21
N THR A 64 -9.49 -9.65 1.03
CA THR A 64 -8.66 -8.93 2.02
C THR A 64 -7.21 -8.80 1.54
N TYR A 65 -6.62 -9.86 1.00
CA TYR A 65 -5.26 -9.81 0.48
C TYR A 65 -5.12 -8.95 -0.77
N ILE A 66 -6.10 -9.01 -1.68
CA ILE A 66 -6.13 -8.14 -2.85
C ILE A 66 -6.28 -6.67 -2.43
N ASP A 67 -7.10 -6.39 -1.42
CA ASP A 67 -7.28 -5.04 -0.88
C ASP A 67 -5.96 -4.48 -0.32
N VAL A 68 -5.30 -5.26 0.53
CA VAL A 68 -3.99 -4.90 1.10
C VAL A 68 -2.97 -4.65 -0.01
N LEU A 69 -2.88 -5.54 -1.01
CA LEU A 69 -1.97 -5.36 -2.15
C LEU A 69 -2.29 -4.10 -2.95
N THR A 70 -3.58 -3.81 -3.17
CA THR A 70 -4.03 -2.62 -3.89
C THR A 70 -3.67 -1.34 -3.14
N VAL A 71 -3.88 -1.31 -1.82
CA VAL A 71 -3.50 -0.18 -0.96
C VAL A 71 -1.99 0.06 -0.99
N PHE A 72 -1.17 -0.99 -0.86
CA PHE A 72 0.29 -0.87 -0.88
C PHE A 72 0.83 -0.43 -2.25
N THR A 73 0.27 -0.93 -3.34
CA THR A 73 0.67 -0.56 -4.70
C THR A 73 0.33 0.90 -4.99
N LEU A 74 -0.89 1.33 -4.69
CA LEU A 74 -1.32 2.73 -4.81
C LEU A 74 -0.49 3.67 -3.93
N ALA A 75 -0.27 3.30 -2.66
CA ALA A 75 0.55 4.08 -1.75
C ALA A 75 1.98 4.25 -2.26
N THR A 76 2.55 3.21 -2.89
CA THR A 76 3.87 3.26 -3.50
C THR A 76 3.93 4.23 -4.67
N VAL A 77 2.95 4.16 -5.58
CA VAL A 77 2.87 5.09 -6.72
C VAL A 77 2.71 6.53 -6.24
N ILE A 78 1.80 6.78 -5.29
CA ILE A 78 1.56 8.11 -4.73
C ILE A 78 2.82 8.65 -4.02
N TYR A 79 3.51 7.81 -3.24
CA TYR A 79 4.74 8.21 -2.57
C TYR A 79 5.85 8.56 -3.57
N GLN A 80 6.02 7.76 -4.63
CA GLN A 80 6.98 8.05 -5.69
C GLN A 80 6.66 9.37 -6.39
N LEU A 81 5.40 9.60 -6.77
CA LEU A 81 4.94 10.86 -7.38
C LEU A 81 5.19 12.05 -6.45
N THR A 82 4.89 11.91 -5.16
CA THR A 82 5.14 12.94 -4.13
C THR A 82 6.63 13.29 -4.06
N MET A 83 7.51 12.28 -4.03
CA MET A 83 8.96 12.49 -4.00
C MET A 83 9.49 13.09 -5.29
N LEU A 84 8.95 12.69 -6.46
CA LEU A 84 9.28 13.28 -7.75
C LEU A 84 8.91 14.77 -7.81
N LEU A 85 7.71 15.13 -7.35
CA LEU A 85 7.25 16.53 -7.26
C LEU A 85 8.15 17.35 -6.33
N ILE A 86 8.45 16.84 -5.14
CA ILE A 86 9.33 17.51 -4.18
C ILE A 86 10.74 17.73 -4.76
N ASN A 87 11.28 16.74 -5.48
CA ASN A 87 12.59 16.87 -6.13
C ASN A 87 12.56 17.85 -7.30
N LYS A 88 11.44 17.94 -8.02
CA LYS A 88 11.24 18.91 -9.10
C LYS A 88 11.15 20.35 -8.57
N ILE A 89 10.53 20.55 -7.40
CA ILE A 89 10.42 21.87 -6.75
C ILE A 89 11.75 22.31 -6.10
N ARG A 90 12.58 21.35 -5.68
CA ARG A 90 13.91 21.63 -5.09
C ARG A 90 15.02 21.88 -6.12
N LYS A 91 14.78 21.57 -7.40
CA LYS A 91 15.67 21.93 -8.52
C LYS A 91 15.29 23.29 -9.05
#